data_AF-G0MKZ9-F1
#
_entry.id   AF-G0MKZ9-F1
#
_cell.length_a   1.000
_cell.length_b   1.000
_cell.length_c   1.000
_cell.angle_alpha   90.00
_cell.angle_beta   90.00
_cell.angle_gamma   90.00
#
_symmetry.space_group_name_H-M   'P 1'
#
loop_
_entity.id
_entity.type
_entity.pdbx_description
1 polymer ?
#
loop_
_entity_poly.entity_id
_entity_poly.type
_entity_poly.pdbx_seq_one_letter_code
_entity_poly.pdbx_strand_id
1 'polypeptide(L)'
;MYQFLRTTSRKFSTPPVVKVLSLDARDTLIKMRESPSEVYSRFSVEYGLHIKPDYIMSNFLKNYKRMSAANPCFGCNDIGSKLWWTEVAASTILNCSPDSDSIVVHQVVEALYDYYSTAGPWQLVEEDVNYTRSLFYITVHSF
;
A
#
# COMPACT_ATOMS: atom_id res chain seq x y z
N MET A 1 -19.06 15.20 62.20
CA MET A 1 -18.77 14.50 60.94
C MET A 1 -18.78 15.52 59.81
N TYR A 2 -17.62 16.06 59.42
CA TYR A 2 -17.40 16.70 58.12
C TYR A 2 -15.93 16.51 57.77
N GLN A 3 -15.69 15.59 56.84
CA GLN A 3 -14.36 15.23 56.36
C GLN A 3 -13.99 16.25 55.28
N PHE A 4 -12.94 17.04 55.52
CA PHE A 4 -12.41 18.00 54.55
C PHE A 4 -12.02 17.26 53.26
N LEU A 5 -12.68 17.60 52.15
CA LEU A 5 -12.31 17.15 50.82
C LEU A 5 -10.93 17.74 50.48
N ARG A 6 -9.94 16.86 50.34
CA ARG A 6 -8.60 17.21 49.88
C ARG A 6 -8.69 17.58 48.41
N THR A 7 -8.83 18.86 48.09
CA THR A 7 -8.67 19.36 46.72
C THR A 7 -7.19 19.25 46.35
N THR A 8 -6.83 18.17 45.65
CA THR A 8 -5.55 18.12 44.94
C THR A 8 -5.63 19.11 43.79
N SER A 9 -4.99 20.27 43.96
CA SER A 9 -4.67 21.17 42.86
C SER A 9 -3.80 20.39 41.87
N ARG A 10 -4.41 19.89 40.78
CA ARG A 10 -3.66 19.47 39.61
C ARG A 10 -3.02 20.75 39.07
N LYS A 11 -1.74 20.95 39.34
CA LYS A 11 -0.92 21.86 38.54
C LYS A 11 -1.14 21.46 37.09
N PHE A 12 -1.76 22.33 36.30
CA PHE A 12 -1.84 22.13 34.86
C PHE A 12 -0.42 22.20 34.31
N SER A 13 0.24 21.05 34.27
CA SER A 13 1.43 20.84 33.48
C SER A 13 1.09 21.22 32.04
N THR A 14 2.01 21.91 31.36
CA THR A 14 1.94 22.20 29.92
C THR A 14 1.39 20.99 29.16
N PRO A 15 0.45 21.19 28.21
CA PRO A 15 -0.08 20.09 27.42
C PRO A 15 1.08 19.31 26.79
N PRO A 16 0.97 17.97 26.70
CA PRO A 16 2.04 17.15 26.16
C PRO A 16 2.40 17.61 24.76
N VAL A 17 3.66 18.00 24.58
CA VAL A 17 4.21 18.38 23.27
C VAL A 17 4.40 17.10 22.45
N VAL A 18 3.78 17.03 21.27
CA VAL A 18 4.00 15.94 20.32
C VAL A 18 5.44 16.03 19.82
N LYS A 19 6.24 14.98 20.05
CA LYS A 19 7.65 14.93 19.64
C LYS A 19 7.88 14.10 18.39
N VAL A 20 7.00 13.14 18.11
CA VAL A 20 7.11 12.20 16.99
C VAL A 20 5.73 11.98 16.40
N LEU A 21 5.64 12.04 15.08
CA LEU A 21 4.47 11.70 14.29
C LEU A 21 4.89 10.66 13.24
N SER A 22 4.37 9.44 13.36
CA SER A 22 4.50 8.40 12.34
C SER A 22 3.23 8.33 11.52
N LEU A 23 3.36 8.39 10.19
CA LEU A 23 2.24 8.34 9.26
C LEU A 23 2.32 7.06 8.42
N ASP A 24 1.17 6.44 8.18
CA ASP A 24 1.05 5.46 7.10
C ASP A 24 1.21 6.16 5.75
N ALA A 25 1.64 5.42 4.72
CA ALA A 25 1.82 5.99 3.39
C ALA A 25 0.54 5.94 2.55
N ARG A 26 -0.17 4.81 2.53
CA ARG A 26 -1.24 4.53 1.55
C ARG A 26 -2.55 5.18 1.99
N ASP A 27 -3.18 5.94 1.09
CA ASP A 27 -4.41 6.71 1.37
C ASP A 27 -4.26 7.77 2.49
N THR A 28 -3.04 7.96 2.99
CA THR A 28 -2.67 9.05 3.90
C THR A 28 -1.76 10.06 3.19
N LEU A 29 -0.66 9.60 2.59
CA LEU A 29 0.29 10.45 1.86
C LEU A 29 0.17 10.26 0.34
N ILE A 30 0.10 8.99 -0.09
CA ILE A 30 0.04 8.60 -1.50
C ILE A 30 -1.16 7.70 -1.82
N LYS A 31 -1.71 7.87 -3.01
CA LYS A 31 -2.72 7.01 -3.60
C LYS A 31 -2.36 6.53 -4.98
N MET A 32 -3.02 5.44 -5.40
CA MET A 32 -2.83 4.92 -6.75
C MET A 32 -3.52 5.84 -7.76
N ARG A 33 -2.90 6.02 -8.93
CA ARG A 33 -3.50 6.76 -10.06
C ARG A 33 -4.60 5.98 -10.74
N GLU A 34 -4.38 4.68 -10.87
CA GLU A 34 -5.26 3.72 -11.51
C GLU A 34 -5.52 2.57 -10.51
N SER A 35 -6.66 1.90 -10.63
CA SER A 35 -6.87 0.70 -9.81
C SER A 35 -5.92 -0.42 -10.26
N PRO A 36 -5.52 -1.36 -9.37
CA PRO A 36 -4.63 -2.45 -9.75
C PRO A 36 -5.15 -3.26 -10.94
N SER A 37 -6.46 -3.48 -11.02
CA SER A 37 -7.09 -4.21 -12.12
C SER A 37 -6.95 -3.51 -13.48
N GLU A 38 -7.03 -2.18 -13.52
CA GLU A 38 -6.82 -1.42 -14.77
C GLU A 38 -5.36 -1.52 -15.21
N VAL A 39 -4.41 -1.34 -14.28
CA VAL A 39 -2.98 -1.45 -14.56
C VAL A 39 -2.63 -2.84 -15.09
N TYR A 40 -3.09 -3.90 -14.41
CA TYR A 40 -2.85 -5.27 -14.86
C TYR A 40 -3.47 -5.54 -16.23
N SER A 41 -4.68 -5.05 -16.51
CA SER A 41 -5.34 -5.21 -17.81
C SER A 41 -4.52 -4.54 -18.92
N ARG A 42 -4.12 -3.29 -18.70
CA ARG A 42 -3.30 -2.52 -19.64
C ARG A 42 -1.96 -3.19 -19.93
N PHE A 43 -1.22 -3.59 -18.89
CA PHE A 43 0.05 -4.30 -19.05
C PHE A 43 -0.16 -5.64 -19.74
N SER A 44 -1.23 -6.39 -19.44
CA SER A 44 -1.51 -7.67 -20.09
C SER A 44 -1.72 -7.50 -21.61
N VAL A 45 -2.42 -6.44 -22.04
CA VAL A 45 -2.69 -6.15 -23.45
C VAL A 45 -1.40 -5.90 -24.24
N GLU A 46 -0.38 -5.28 -23.64
CA GLU A 46 0.92 -5.04 -24.28
C GLU A 46 1.64 -6.34 -24.69
N TYR A 47 1.28 -7.47 -24.06
CA TYR A 47 1.81 -8.80 -24.34
C TYR A 47 0.77 -9.73 -24.98
N GLY A 48 -0.32 -9.18 -25.53
CA GLY A 48 -1.35 -9.94 -26.26
C GLY A 48 -2.40 -10.64 -25.39
N LEU A 49 -2.42 -10.37 -24.07
CA LEU A 49 -3.41 -10.93 -23.15
C LEU A 49 -4.55 -9.93 -22.90
N HIS A 50 -5.71 -10.20 -23.50
CA HIS A 50 -6.89 -9.32 -23.39
C HIS A 50 -7.78 -9.70 -22.20
N ILE A 51 -7.35 -9.32 -20.99
CA ILE A 51 -8.04 -9.65 -19.73
C ILE A 51 -8.81 -8.44 -19.22
N LYS A 52 -10.10 -8.60 -18.89
CA LYS A 52 -10.94 -7.52 -18.35
C LYS A 52 -10.58 -7.18 -16.88
N PRO A 53 -10.56 -5.89 -16.48
CA PRO A 53 -10.25 -5.46 -15.12
C PRO A 53 -11.06 -6.19 -14.02
N ASP A 54 -12.37 -6.37 -14.20
CA ASP A 54 -13.22 -7.05 -13.21
C ASP A 54 -12.76 -8.49 -12.90
N TYR A 55 -12.31 -9.21 -13.94
CA TYR A 55 -11.82 -10.58 -13.80
C TYR A 55 -10.50 -10.61 -13.03
N ILE A 56 -9.62 -9.64 -13.30
CA ILE A 56 -8.36 -9.45 -12.61
C ILE A 56 -8.61 -9.18 -11.13
N MET A 57 -9.47 -8.21 -10.80
CA MET A 57 -9.74 -7.86 -9.40
C MET A 57 -10.25 -9.07 -8.60
N SER A 58 -11.17 -9.84 -9.19
CA SER A 58 -11.74 -11.02 -8.53
C SER A 58 -10.69 -12.11 -8.24
N ASN A 59 -9.74 -12.34 -9.16
CA ASN A 59 -8.69 -13.33 -9.00
C ASN A 59 -7.53 -12.82 -8.15
N PHE A 60 -7.21 -11.53 -8.24
CA PHE A 60 -6.22 -10.87 -7.40
C PHE A 60 -6.57 -11.02 -5.92
N LEU A 61 -7.81 -10.70 -5.53
CA LEU A 61 -8.24 -10.81 -4.13
C LEU A 61 -8.20 -12.25 -3.62
N LYS A 62 -8.51 -13.24 -4.47
CA LYS A 62 -8.40 -14.67 -4.11
C LYS A 62 -6.95 -15.06 -3.86
N ASN A 63 -6.05 -14.73 -4.78
CA ASN A 63 -4.63 -15.08 -4.69
C ASN A 63 -3.91 -14.32 -3.57
N TYR A 64 -4.25 -13.04 -3.38
CA TYR A 64 -3.76 -12.23 -2.25
C TYR A 64 -4.12 -12.88 -0.91
N LYS A 65 -5.38 -13.29 -0.73
CA LYS A 65 -5.83 -13.96 0.50
C LYS A 65 -5.11 -15.30 0.70
N ARG A 66 -4.98 -16.11 -0.35
CA ARG A 66 -4.24 -17.38 -0.33
C ARG A 66 -2.79 -17.17 0.12
N MET A 67 -2.09 -16.24 -0.52
CA MET A 67 -0.68 -15.93 -0.23
C MET A 67 -0.49 -15.30 1.15
N SER A 68 -1.45 -14.47 1.60
CA SER A 68 -1.40 -13.88 2.94
C SER A 68 -1.57 -14.92 4.05
N ALA A 69 -2.36 -15.97 3.80
CA ALA A 69 -2.53 -17.08 4.74
C ALA A 69 -1.33 -18.03 4.74
N ALA A 70 -0.76 -18.33 3.58
CA ALA A 70 0.37 -19.24 3.44
C ALA A 70 1.70 -18.61 3.89
N ASN A 71 1.94 -17.35 3.50
CA ASN A 71 3.19 -16.63 3.74
C ASN A 71 2.85 -15.22 4.26
N PRO A 72 2.58 -15.06 5.57
CA PRO A 72 2.16 -13.77 6.14
C PRO A 72 3.25 -12.71 6.02
N CYS A 73 2.86 -11.45 6.22
CA CYS A 73 3.76 -10.28 6.14
C CYS A 73 4.57 -10.25 4.83
N PHE A 74 3.92 -10.56 3.71
CA PHE A 74 4.53 -10.58 2.38
C PHE A 74 5.76 -11.50 2.28
N GLY A 75 5.77 -12.61 3.04
CA GLY A 75 6.88 -13.55 3.04
C GLY A 75 8.18 -13.02 3.68
N CYS A 76 8.13 -11.97 4.51
CA CYS A 76 9.31 -11.35 5.13
C CYS A 76 10.27 -12.33 5.82
N ASN A 77 9.73 -13.40 6.44
CA ASN A 77 10.51 -14.41 7.16
C ASN A 77 10.59 -15.75 6.40
N ASP A 78 10.32 -15.75 5.09
CA ASP A 78 10.19 -16.96 4.29
C ASP A 78 10.68 -16.69 2.85
N ILE A 79 9.75 -16.61 1.89
CA ILE A 79 10.04 -16.51 0.45
C ILE A 79 10.51 -15.12 -0.02
N GLY A 80 10.38 -14.10 0.83
CA GLY A 80 10.69 -12.71 0.50
C GLY A 80 9.60 -11.98 -0.28
N SER A 81 9.57 -10.64 -0.18
CA SER A 81 8.49 -9.81 -0.70
C SER A 81 8.40 -9.78 -2.21
N LYS A 82 9.53 -9.80 -2.94
CA LYS A 82 9.52 -9.85 -4.40
C LYS A 82 8.80 -11.11 -4.89
N LEU A 83 9.24 -12.28 -4.43
CA LEU A 83 8.65 -13.56 -4.82
C LEU A 83 7.18 -13.64 -4.42
N TRP A 84 6.83 -13.13 -3.22
CA TRP A 84 5.46 -13.07 -2.76
C TRP A 84 4.55 -12.30 -3.72
N TRP A 85 4.97 -11.10 -4.14
CA TRP A 85 4.19 -10.26 -5.05
C TRP A 85 4.15 -10.79 -6.48
N THR A 86 5.27 -11.32 -6.99
CA THR A 86 5.30 -11.92 -8.34
C THR A 86 4.41 -13.16 -8.41
N GLU A 87 4.35 -13.97 -7.35
CA GLU A 87 3.49 -15.15 -7.28
C GLU A 87 2.00 -14.78 -7.25
N VAL A 88 1.61 -13.76 -6.47
CA VAL A 88 0.24 -13.23 -6.49
C VAL A 88 -0.14 -12.77 -7.90
N ALA A 89 0.74 -12.01 -8.56
CA ALA A 89 0.48 -11.48 -9.89
C ALA A 89 0.39 -12.59 -10.96
N ALA A 90 1.34 -13.53 -10.97
CA ALA A 90 1.37 -14.66 -11.90
C ALA A 90 0.13 -15.55 -11.75
N SER A 91 -0.19 -15.95 -10.51
CA SER A 91 -1.41 -16.72 -10.21
C SER A 91 -2.68 -15.98 -10.64
N THR A 92 -2.70 -14.64 -10.56
CA THR A 92 -3.85 -13.83 -10.98
C THR A 92 -4.03 -13.87 -12.49
N ILE A 93 -2.96 -13.66 -13.25
CA ILE A 93 -2.99 -13.70 -14.72
C ILE A 93 -3.36 -15.10 -15.21
N LEU A 94 -2.73 -16.15 -14.67
CA LEU A 94 -3.03 -17.54 -15.04
C LEU A 94 -4.48 -17.92 -14.73
N ASN A 95 -5.03 -17.51 -13.58
CA ASN A 95 -6.44 -17.78 -13.28
C ASN A 95 -7.40 -17.02 -14.19
N CYS A 96 -6.98 -15.90 -14.78
CA CYS A 96 -7.78 -15.16 -15.75
C CYS A 96 -7.61 -15.67 -17.19
N SER A 97 -6.46 -16.26 -17.51
CA SER A 97 -6.10 -16.75 -18.84
C SER A 97 -5.22 -18.02 -18.70
N PRO A 98 -5.84 -19.19 -18.43
CA PRO A 98 -5.12 -20.41 -18.05
C PRO A 98 -4.17 -20.97 -19.10
N ASP A 99 -4.48 -20.74 -20.38
CA ASP A 99 -3.69 -21.25 -21.52
C ASP A 99 -2.54 -20.31 -21.93
N SER A 100 -2.27 -19.26 -21.15
CA SER A 100 -1.21 -18.29 -21.46
C SER A 100 0.18 -18.91 -21.34
N ASP A 101 1.08 -18.54 -22.25
CA ASP A 101 2.48 -18.94 -22.18
C ASP A 101 3.13 -18.43 -20.88
N SER A 102 3.78 -19.34 -20.14
CA SER A 102 4.48 -19.03 -18.89
C SER A 102 5.53 -17.91 -19.02
N ILE A 103 6.21 -17.82 -20.17
CA ILE A 103 7.21 -16.78 -20.44
C ILE A 103 6.51 -15.43 -20.56
N VAL A 104 5.37 -15.37 -21.25
CA VAL A 104 4.56 -14.15 -21.39
C VAL A 104 4.04 -13.71 -20.02
N VAL A 105 3.51 -14.63 -19.22
CA VAL A 105 3.05 -14.32 -17.86
C VAL A 105 4.19 -13.75 -17.02
N HIS A 106 5.38 -14.37 -17.07
CA HIS A 106 6.54 -13.87 -16.33
C HIS A 106 6.95 -12.45 -16.76
N GLN A 107 6.95 -12.17 -18.06
CA GLN A 107 7.26 -10.84 -18.58
C GLN A 107 6.27 -9.77 -18.10
N VAL A 108 4.96 -10.06 -18.13
CA VAL A 108 3.93 -9.14 -17.62
C VAL A 108 4.13 -8.89 -16.12
N VAL A 109 4.45 -9.94 -15.36
CA VAL A 109 4.64 -9.85 -13.91
C VAL A 109 5.86 -9.02 -13.52
N GLU A 110 7.01 -9.22 -14.17
CA GLU A 110 8.19 -8.40 -13.92
C GLU A 110 7.93 -6.94 -14.32
N ALA A 111 7.28 -6.68 -15.47
CA ALA A 111 6.93 -5.33 -15.89
C ALA A 111 6.00 -4.62 -14.88
N LEU A 112 5.02 -5.34 -14.33
CA LEU A 112 4.15 -4.82 -13.27
C LEU A 112 4.94 -4.51 -11.99
N TYR A 113 5.81 -5.43 -11.57
CA TYR A 113 6.62 -5.26 -10.36
C TYR A 113 7.55 -4.04 -10.45
N ASP A 114 8.19 -3.87 -11.60
CA ASP A 114 9.05 -2.72 -11.88
C ASP A 114 8.24 -1.42 -11.90
N TYR A 115 7.05 -1.41 -12.52
CA TYR A 115 6.18 -0.24 -12.58
C TYR A 115 5.79 0.26 -11.19
N TYR A 116 5.36 -0.63 -10.28
CA TYR A 116 5.02 -0.27 -8.89
C TYR A 116 6.21 0.19 -8.05
N SER A 117 7.44 -0.09 -8.50
CA SER A 117 8.68 0.40 -7.88
C SER A 117 9.07 1.81 -8.34
N THR A 118 8.36 2.38 -9.31
CA THR A 118 8.55 3.77 -9.78
C THR A 118 7.58 4.74 -9.10
N ALA A 119 7.71 6.05 -9.36
CA ALA A 119 6.70 7.04 -8.99
C ALA A 119 5.45 7.01 -9.87
N GLY A 120 5.48 6.34 -11.02
CA GLY A 120 4.42 6.33 -12.04
C GLY A 120 3.03 5.98 -11.50
N PRO A 121 2.84 4.85 -10.78
CA PRO A 121 1.52 4.46 -10.30
C PRO A 121 0.99 5.30 -9.14
N TRP A 122 1.82 6.16 -8.56
CA TRP A 122 1.50 6.89 -7.34
C TRP A 122 1.22 8.38 -7.62
N GLN A 123 0.33 8.94 -6.81
CA GLN A 123 0.05 10.36 -6.74
C GLN A 123 -0.19 10.75 -5.27
N LEU A 124 -0.03 12.02 -4.92
CA LEU A 124 -0.34 12.47 -3.56
C LEU A 124 -1.85 12.38 -3.29
N VAL A 125 -2.22 12.12 -2.03
CA VAL A 125 -3.62 12.15 -1.62
C VAL A 125 -4.17 13.58 -1.74
N GLU A 126 -3.40 14.54 -1.24
CA GLU A 126 -3.63 15.97 -1.36
C GLU A 126 -2.75 16.55 -2.47
N GLU A 127 -3.36 17.34 -3.36
CA GLU A 127 -2.62 18.01 -4.44
C GLU A 127 -1.75 19.16 -3.89
N ASP A 128 -2.20 19.80 -2.80
CA ASP A 128 -1.50 20.89 -2.14
C ASP A 128 -0.60 20.37 -1.01
N VAL A 129 0.69 20.22 -1.32
CA VAL A 129 1.73 19.74 -0.39
C VAL A 129 1.92 20.65 0.83
N ASN A 130 1.34 21.85 0.84
CA ASN A 130 1.57 22.83 1.91
C ASN A 130 1.01 22.39 3.28
N TYR A 131 -0.06 21.60 3.33
CA TYR A 131 -0.61 21.12 4.60
C TYR A 131 0.28 20.06 5.24
N THR A 132 0.73 19.07 4.46
CA THR A 132 1.70 18.08 4.94
C THR A 132 3.03 18.74 5.30
N ARG A 133 3.50 19.72 4.50
CA ARG A 133 4.69 20.52 4.85
C ARG A 133 4.51 21.29 6.15
N SER A 134 3.34 21.85 6.42
CA SER A 134 3.07 22.58 7.67
C SER A 134 3.24 21.69 8.91
N LEU A 135 2.85 20.42 8.82
CA LEU A 135 3.06 19.43 9.89
C LEU A 135 4.55 19.15 10.13
N PHE A 136 5.38 19.12 9.07
CA PHE A 136 6.82 18.95 9.19
C PHE A 136 7.57 20.23 9.59
N TYR A 137 7.05 21.42 9.26
CA TYR A 137 7.64 22.72 9.62
C TYR A 137 7.50 23.07 11.10
N ILE A 138 6.53 22.50 11.82
CA ILE A 138 6.36 22.68 13.28
C ILE A 138 7.59 22.17 14.07
N THR A 139 8.37 21.26 13.49
CA THR A 139 9.59 20.70 14.11
C THR A 139 10.80 21.63 14.04
N VAL A 140 10.85 22.59 13.11
CA VAL A 140 12.08 23.40 12.88
C VAL A 140 12.05 24.74 13.62
N HIS A 141 10.88 25.29 13.94
CA HIS A 141 10.74 26.57 14.65
C HIS A 141 10.59 26.46 16.18
N SER A 142 10.75 25.26 16.74
CA SER A 142 10.64 25.03 18.19
C SER A 142 11.97 24.63 18.87
N PHE A 143 13.11 24.95 18.25
CA PHE A 143 14.44 24.85 18.86
C PHE A 143 15.05 26.23 19.09
#